data_AF-A0A2T0UCG3-F1
#
_entry.id   AF-A0A2T0UCG3-F1
#
_cell.length_a   1.000
_cell.length_b   1.000
_cell.length_c   1.000
_cell.angle_alpha   90.00
_cell.angle_beta   90.00
_cell.angle_gamma   90.00
#
_symmetry.space_group_name_H-M   'P 1'
#
loop_
_entity.id
_entity.type
_entity.pdbx_description
1 polymer ?
#
loop_
_entity_poly.entity_id
_entity_poly.type
_entity_poly.pdbx_seq_one_letter_code
_entity_poly.pdbx_strand_id
1 'polypeptide(L)'
;MENLSPNESPGSINFNDSCFRQLDVTRKWTRFLSVVGFVFLVFMAVFFLVALTQFFGGGNWFQVLTIVPLVLMGAVYFFPIYFLSKFSYHSKLALNTFSGESLATALRYLKLHYVYMGVLLIIVIFGYLVAFVGMMTMSGLDVSDVLKTPSMY
;
A
#
# COMPACT_ATOMS: atom_id res chain seq x y z
N MET A 1 -35.84 52.28 -13.72
CA MET A 1 -35.68 51.71 -12.37
C MET A 1 -35.26 50.27 -12.56
N GLU A 2 -33.96 49.99 -12.45
CA GLU A 2 -33.49 48.65 -12.08
C GLU A 2 -32.10 48.84 -11.46
N ASN A 3 -32.05 48.63 -10.15
CA ASN A 3 -30.86 48.85 -9.33
C ASN A 3 -30.04 47.56 -9.39
N LEU A 4 -28.99 47.55 -10.20
CA LEU A 4 -28.08 46.41 -10.30
C LEU A 4 -27.21 46.36 -9.05
N SER A 5 -27.47 45.41 -8.15
CA SER A 5 -26.62 45.10 -7.01
C SER A 5 -25.28 44.53 -7.48
N PRO A 6 -24.13 45.14 -7.14
CA PRO A 6 -22.82 44.63 -7.50
C PRO A 6 -22.33 43.65 -6.43
N ASN A 7 -22.99 42.49 -6.25
CA ASN A 7 -22.48 41.47 -5.33
C ASN A 7 -22.99 40.04 -5.62
N GLU A 8 -22.73 39.56 -6.83
CA GLU A 8 -22.71 38.12 -7.09
C GLU A 8 -21.36 37.83 -7.74
N SER A 9 -20.31 37.72 -6.91
CA SER A 9 -18.99 37.30 -7.41
C SER A 9 -19.06 35.81 -7.75
N PRO A 10 -18.95 35.39 -9.02
CA PRO A 10 -19.06 33.99 -9.37
C PRO A 10 -17.81 33.25 -8.88
N GLY A 11 -17.98 32.37 -7.90
CA GLY A 11 -17.00 31.32 -7.60
C GLY A 11 -15.85 31.69 -6.66
N SER A 12 -16.12 32.30 -5.50
CA SER A 12 -15.22 32.11 -4.35
C SER A 12 -15.41 30.69 -3.81
N ILE A 13 -14.86 29.71 -4.52
CA ILE A 13 -14.76 28.36 -3.99
C ILE A 13 -13.85 28.48 -2.77
N ASN A 14 -14.45 28.41 -1.57
CA ASN A 14 -13.73 28.26 -0.31
C ASN A 14 -13.11 26.84 -0.28
N PHE A 15 -12.15 26.60 -1.19
CA PHE A 15 -11.40 25.36 -1.31
C PHE A 15 -10.68 25.03 -0.02
N ASN A 16 -10.32 26.05 0.77
CA ASN A 16 -9.55 25.89 1.99
C ASN A 16 -10.29 24.99 2.99
N ASP A 17 -11.55 25.29 3.29
CA ASP A 17 -12.31 24.56 4.31
C ASP A 17 -12.67 23.14 3.87
N SER A 18 -13.01 22.97 2.59
CA SER A 18 -13.38 21.68 2.01
C SER A 18 -12.15 20.77 1.83
N CYS A 19 -11.01 21.29 1.35
CA CYS A 19 -9.75 20.53 1.29
C CYS A 19 -9.27 20.13 2.68
N PHE A 20 -9.22 21.04 3.64
CA PHE A 20 -8.73 20.71 4.98
C PHE A 20 -9.62 19.68 5.69
N ARG A 21 -10.94 19.75 5.48
CA ARG A 21 -11.86 18.73 5.98
C ARG A 21 -11.57 17.35 5.38
N GLN A 22 -11.38 17.26 4.06
CA GLN A 22 -11.03 16.00 3.39
C GLN A 22 -9.65 15.48 3.85
N LEU A 23 -8.69 16.37 4.03
CA LEU A 23 -7.36 16.03 4.51
C LEU A 23 -7.40 15.46 5.93
N ASP A 24 -8.23 16.05 6.81
CA ASP A 24 -8.38 15.58 8.19
C ASP A 24 -9.06 14.21 8.26
N VAL A 25 -10.10 13.98 7.46
CA VAL A 25 -10.76 12.67 7.35
C VAL A 25 -9.75 11.62 6.86
N THR A 26 -9.06 11.90 5.76
CA THR A 26 -8.05 10.99 5.19
C THR A 26 -6.93 10.71 6.18
N ARG A 27 -6.44 11.74 6.86
CA ARG A 27 -5.41 11.62 7.89
C ARG A 27 -5.82 10.69 9.03
N LYS A 28 -7.05 10.79 9.52
CA LYS A 28 -7.56 9.90 10.59
C LYS A 28 -7.58 8.44 10.15
N TRP A 29 -8.07 8.17 8.94
CA TRP A 29 -8.04 6.83 8.34
C TRP A 29 -6.63 6.31 8.13
N THR A 30 -5.74 7.13 7.60
CA THR A 30 -4.34 6.77 7.40
C THR A 30 -3.63 6.45 8.72
N ARG A 31 -3.94 7.19 9.79
CA ARG A 31 -3.41 6.92 11.13
C ARG A 31 -3.91 5.57 11.65
N PHE A 32 -5.21 5.31 11.52
CA PHE A 32 -5.81 4.03 11.88
C PHE A 32 -5.14 2.88 11.12
N LEU A 33 -5.02 2.99 9.80
CA LEU A 33 -4.40 1.97 8.95
C LEU A 33 -2.92 1.75 9.28
N SER A 34 -2.18 2.82 9.64
CA SER A 34 -0.80 2.71 10.09
C SER A 34 -0.69 1.91 11.38
N VAL A 35 -1.53 2.21 12.37
CA VAL A 35 -1.54 1.51 13.67
C VAL A 35 -1.90 0.03 13.46
N VAL A 36 -2.97 -0.25 12.71
CA VAL A 36 -3.36 -1.63 12.38
C VAL A 36 -2.25 -2.37 11.64
N GLY A 37 -1.59 -1.72 10.67
CA GLY A 37 -0.48 -2.30 9.94
C GLY A 37 0.72 -2.64 10.85
N PHE A 38 1.09 -1.75 11.77
CA PHE A 38 2.15 -2.03 12.74
C PHE A 38 1.78 -3.19 13.67
N VAL A 39 0.54 -3.23 14.15
CA VAL A 39 0.06 -4.36 14.98
C VAL A 39 0.15 -5.67 14.19
N PHE A 40 -0.29 -5.67 12.93
CA PHE A 40 -0.20 -6.82 12.05
C PHE A 40 1.25 -7.29 11.85
N LEU A 41 2.20 -6.37 11.67
CA LEU A 41 3.62 -6.71 11.58
C LEU A 41 4.16 -7.37 12.86
N VAL A 42 3.75 -6.90 14.04
CA VAL A 42 4.14 -7.51 15.32
C VAL A 42 3.54 -8.92 15.44
N PHE A 43 2.27 -9.11 15.10
CA PHE A 43 1.65 -10.43 15.08
C PHE A 43 2.36 -11.37 14.09
N MET A 44 2.69 -10.89 12.89
CA MET A 44 3.44 -11.66 11.89
C MET A 44 4.82 -12.06 12.43
N ALA A 45 5.52 -11.16 13.12
CA ALA A 45 6.81 -11.46 13.73
C ALA A 45 6.70 -12.50 14.86
N VAL A 46 5.69 -12.41 15.71
CA VAL A 46 5.44 -13.41 16.77
C VAL A 46 5.10 -14.76 16.17
N PHE A 47 4.20 -14.80 15.18
CA PHE A 47 3.85 -16.04 14.47
C PHE A 47 5.09 -16.67 13.83
N PHE A 48 5.96 -15.86 13.23
CA PHE A 48 7.22 -16.31 12.68
C PHE A 48 8.15 -16.90 13.74
N LEU A 49 8.32 -16.25 14.90
CA LEU A 49 9.13 -16.79 16.01
C LEU A 49 8.60 -18.13 16.50
N VAL A 50 7.29 -18.29 16.62
CA VAL A 50 6.68 -19.58 16.98
C VAL A 50 6.95 -20.64 15.90
N ALA A 51 6.75 -20.31 14.63
CA ALA A 51 7.06 -21.22 13.53
C ALA A 51 8.54 -21.62 13.53
N LEU A 52 9.46 -20.68 13.79
CA LEU A 52 10.89 -20.96 13.91
C LEU A 52 11.19 -22.04 14.97
N THR A 53 10.55 -22.01 16.14
CA THR A 53 10.78 -23.05 17.17
C THR A 53 10.39 -24.46 16.71
N GLN A 54 9.38 -24.57 15.84
CA GLN A 54 8.93 -25.86 15.30
C GLN A 54 9.85 -26.36 14.18
N PHE A 55 10.39 -25.46 13.36
CA PHE A 55 11.29 -25.83 12.26
C PHE A 55 12.73 -26.08 12.73
N PHE A 56 13.25 -25.31 13.69
CA PHE A 56 14.67 -25.36 14.10
C PHE A 56 15.04 -26.45 15.12
N GLY A 57 14.09 -27.26 15.58
CA GLY A 57 14.37 -28.40 16.48
C GLY A 57 15.28 -29.49 15.88
N GLY A 58 15.59 -29.43 14.58
CA GLY A 58 16.35 -30.45 13.84
C GLY A 58 17.79 -30.08 13.45
N GLY A 59 18.31 -28.90 13.81
CA GLY A 59 19.74 -28.57 13.62
C GLY A 59 20.25 -28.59 12.16
N ASN A 60 19.40 -28.28 11.17
CA ASN A 60 19.77 -28.36 9.76
C ASN A 60 20.15 -26.97 9.21
N TRP A 61 21.35 -26.84 8.65
CA TRP A 61 21.87 -25.56 8.10
C TRP A 61 20.99 -25.00 6.96
N PHE A 62 20.27 -25.86 6.24
CA PHE A 62 19.31 -25.46 5.20
C PHE A 62 18.19 -24.55 5.74
N GLN A 63 17.93 -24.60 7.06
CA GLN A 63 16.89 -23.78 7.69
C GLN A 63 17.32 -22.32 7.82
N VAL A 64 18.62 -22.00 7.85
CA VAL A 64 19.10 -20.61 7.85
C VAL A 64 18.73 -19.90 6.53
N LEU A 65 18.71 -20.63 5.41
CA LEU A 65 18.27 -20.10 4.11
C LEU A 65 16.78 -19.74 4.08
N THR A 66 15.96 -20.27 4.99
CA THR A 66 14.53 -19.95 5.07
C THR A 66 14.24 -18.66 5.86
N ILE A 67 15.16 -18.19 6.71
CA ILE A 67 14.97 -16.96 7.49
C ILE A 67 15.12 -15.70 6.63
N VAL A 68 16.11 -15.69 5.74
CA VAL A 68 16.48 -14.49 4.96
C VAL A 68 15.30 -13.93 4.13
N PRO A 69 14.55 -14.75 3.37
CA PRO A 69 13.39 -14.25 2.61
C PRO A 69 12.28 -13.69 3.50
N LEU A 70 12.08 -14.25 4.70
CA LEU A 70 11.01 -13.86 5.62
C LEU A 70 11.29 -12.51 6.28
N VAL A 71 12.54 -12.27 6.69
CA VAL A 71 12.97 -10.96 7.20
C VAL A 71 12.85 -9.89 6.11
N LEU A 72 13.26 -10.24 4.87
CA LEU A 72 13.14 -9.34 3.73
C LEU A 72 11.68 -9.00 3.44
N MET A 73 10.77 -9.97 3.54
CA MET A 73 9.34 -9.75 3.35
C MET A 73 8.73 -8.83 4.43
N GLY A 74 9.12 -9.01 5.70
CA GLY A 74 8.73 -8.09 6.77
C GLY A 74 9.21 -6.65 6.53
N ALA A 75 10.46 -6.49 6.06
CA ALA A 75 11.00 -5.18 5.71
C ALA A 75 10.22 -4.53 4.55
N VAL A 76 9.88 -5.30 3.52
CA VAL A 76 9.05 -4.85 2.39
C VAL A 76 7.70 -4.33 2.90
N TYR A 77 7.01 -5.04 3.79
CA TYR A 77 5.73 -4.58 4.34
C TYR A 77 5.84 -3.41 5.33
N PHE A 78 7.01 -3.19 5.94
CA PHE A 78 7.24 -2.07 6.85
C PHE A 78 7.26 -0.71 6.14
N PHE A 79 7.89 -0.62 4.97
CA PHE A 79 7.99 0.62 4.20
C PHE A 79 6.64 1.32 3.90
N PRO A 80 5.59 0.65 3.40
CA PRO A 80 4.33 1.31 3.07
C PRO A 80 3.61 1.84 4.31
N ILE A 81 3.70 1.12 5.43
CA ILE A 81 3.13 1.53 6.72
C ILE A 81 3.87 2.75 7.27
N TYR A 82 5.19 2.78 7.12
CA TYR A 82 6.01 3.93 7.50
C TYR A 82 5.60 5.21 6.75
N PHE A 83 5.36 5.13 5.43
CA PHE A 83 4.92 6.30 4.65
C PHE A 83 3.54 6.82 5.06
N LEU A 84 2.59 5.93 5.37
CA LEU A 84 1.27 6.29 5.90
C LEU A 84 1.40 7.04 7.24
N SER A 85 2.26 6.56 8.15
CA SER A 85 2.50 7.22 9.43
C SER A 85 3.07 8.63 9.26
N LYS A 86 4.05 8.79 8.37
CA LYS A 86 4.61 10.11 8.01
C LYS A 86 3.57 11.05 7.40
N PHE A 87 2.73 10.57 6.49
CA PHE A 87 1.62 11.37 5.95
C PHE A 87 0.71 11.87 7.07
N SER A 88 0.29 10.99 7.99
CA SER A 88 -0.60 11.38 9.08
C SER A 88 0.01 12.46 10.00
N TYR A 89 1.32 12.38 10.25
CA TYR A 89 2.05 13.37 11.03
C TYR A 89 2.12 14.73 10.31
N HIS A 90 2.55 14.75 9.05
CA HIS A 90 2.69 16.00 8.29
C HIS A 90 1.34 16.65 7.95
N SER A 91 0.29 15.85 7.69
CA SER A 91 -1.07 16.37 7.53
C SER A 91 -1.58 17.02 8.82
N LYS A 92 -1.19 16.52 10.01
CA LYS A 92 -1.51 17.20 11.29
C LYS A 92 -0.89 18.58 11.34
N LEU A 93 0.39 18.64 11.00
CA LEU A 93 1.16 19.86 11.06
C LEU A 93 0.58 20.90 10.10
N ALA A 94 0.29 20.49 8.87
CA ALA A 94 -0.31 21.34 7.84
C ALA A 94 -1.67 21.95 8.27
N LEU A 95 -2.51 21.16 8.93
CA LEU A 95 -3.80 21.63 9.45
C LEU A 95 -3.65 22.62 10.61
N ASN A 96 -2.61 22.48 11.43
CA ASN A 96 -2.38 23.35 12.58
C ASN A 96 -1.67 24.65 12.21
N THR A 97 -0.76 24.62 11.23
CA THR A 97 0.05 25.77 10.83
C THR A 97 -0.48 26.48 9.59
N PHE A 98 -1.52 25.95 8.94
CA PHE A 98 -2.07 26.44 7.66
C PHE A 98 -0.99 26.68 6.58
N SER A 99 0.13 25.95 6.67
CA SER A 99 1.26 26.09 5.76
C SER A 99 1.12 25.17 4.55
N GLY A 100 1.13 25.77 3.35
CA GLY A 100 1.11 25.04 2.09
C GLY A 100 2.33 24.11 1.90
N GLU A 101 3.47 24.43 2.50
CA GLU A 101 4.68 23.61 2.44
C GLU A 101 4.54 22.29 3.23
N SER A 102 3.91 22.38 4.41
CA SER A 102 3.60 21.19 5.22
C SER A 102 2.59 20.28 4.51
N LEU A 103 1.62 20.89 3.81
CA LEU A 103 0.63 20.17 3.01
C LEU A 103 1.27 19.47 1.82
N ALA A 104 2.15 20.16 1.08
CA ALA A 104 2.90 19.57 -0.03
C ALA A 104 3.76 18.39 0.44
N THR A 105 4.40 18.52 1.60
CA THR A 105 5.20 17.44 2.20
C THR A 105 4.34 16.24 2.59
N ALA A 106 3.15 16.47 3.16
CA ALA A 106 2.21 15.40 3.45
C ALA A 106 1.82 14.67 2.15
N LEU A 107 1.31 15.38 1.15
CA LEU A 107 0.91 14.80 -0.14
C LEU A 107 2.06 14.05 -0.84
N ARG A 108 3.30 14.50 -0.69
CA ARG A 108 4.49 13.78 -1.18
C ARG A 108 4.63 12.39 -0.54
N TYR A 109 4.43 12.25 0.76
CA TYR A 109 4.47 10.94 1.43
C TYR A 109 3.31 10.04 1.01
N LEU A 110 2.13 10.62 0.75
CA LEU A 110 0.99 9.87 0.21
C LEU A 110 1.29 9.36 -1.20
N LYS A 111 1.86 10.21 -2.07
CA LYS A 111 2.31 9.80 -3.41
C LYS A 111 3.34 8.67 -3.32
N LEU A 112 4.32 8.78 -2.44
CA LEU A 112 5.36 7.77 -2.27
C LEU A 112 4.78 6.42 -1.83
N HIS A 113 3.78 6.42 -0.94
CA HIS A 113 3.03 5.22 -0.58
C HIS A 113 2.36 4.56 -1.80
N TYR A 114 1.62 5.31 -2.61
CA TYR A 114 0.96 4.76 -3.80
C TYR A 114 1.93 4.27 -4.86
N VAL A 115 3.03 4.99 -5.09
CA VAL A 115 4.09 4.55 -6.01
C VAL A 115 4.69 3.23 -5.53
N TYR A 116 4.99 3.12 -4.22
CA TYR A 116 5.51 1.90 -3.63
C TYR A 116 4.53 0.72 -3.78
N MET A 117 3.24 0.93 -3.45
CA MET A 117 2.20 -0.08 -3.59
C MET A 117 2.01 -0.51 -5.05
N GLY A 118 2.10 0.43 -6.01
CA GLY A 118 2.02 0.14 -7.43
C GLY A 118 3.18 -0.73 -7.92
N VAL A 119 4.41 -0.44 -7.49
CA VAL A 119 5.58 -1.27 -7.83
C VAL A 119 5.44 -2.67 -7.22
N LEU A 120 5.03 -2.78 -5.95
CA LEU A 120 4.77 -4.07 -5.33
C LEU A 120 3.68 -4.87 -6.07
N LEU A 121 2.61 -4.21 -6.49
CA LEU A 121 1.53 -4.86 -7.23
C LEU A 121 2.04 -5.45 -8.56
N ILE A 122 2.87 -4.71 -9.31
CA ILE A 122 3.45 -5.20 -10.56
C ILE A 122 4.33 -6.43 -10.29
N ILE A 123 5.17 -6.39 -9.26
CA ILE A 123 6.02 -7.54 -8.86
C ILE A 123 5.17 -8.77 -8.54
N VAL A 124 4.09 -8.58 -7.77
CA VAL A 124 3.18 -9.66 -7.38
C VAL A 124 2.46 -10.24 -8.60
N ILE A 125 1.93 -9.39 -9.50
CA ILE A 125 1.27 -9.83 -10.74
C ILE A 125 2.24 -10.63 -11.61
N PHE A 126 3.47 -10.14 -11.77
CA PHE A 126 4.50 -10.85 -12.55
C PHE A 126 4.84 -12.20 -11.92
N GLY A 127 4.99 -12.24 -10.59
CA GLY A 127 5.18 -13.48 -9.84
C GLY A 127 4.04 -14.48 -10.05
N TYR A 128 2.79 -14.03 -9.99
CA TYR A 128 1.63 -14.88 -10.28
C TYR A 128 1.61 -15.40 -11.72
N LEU A 129 1.98 -14.58 -12.70
CA LEU A 129 2.05 -14.98 -14.10
C LEU A 129 3.08 -16.09 -14.31
N VAL A 130 4.28 -15.93 -13.74
CA VAL A 130 5.34 -16.95 -13.79
C VAL A 130 4.91 -18.24 -13.09
N ALA A 131 4.32 -18.13 -11.89
CA ALA A 131 3.81 -19.29 -11.16
C ALA A 131 2.69 -20.02 -11.94
N PHE A 132 1.80 -19.27 -12.58
CA PHE A 132 0.73 -19.81 -13.40
C PHE A 132 1.28 -20.61 -14.59
N VAL A 133 2.22 -20.03 -15.35
CA VAL A 133 2.88 -20.73 -16.46
C VAL A 133 3.63 -21.97 -15.97
N GLY A 134 4.33 -21.88 -14.83
CA GLY A 134 5.03 -23.02 -14.23
C GLY A 134 4.09 -24.15 -13.80
N MET A 135 2.91 -23.84 -13.24
CA MET A 135 1.92 -24.86 -12.89
C MET A 135 1.31 -25.54 -14.12
N MET A 136 1.09 -24.80 -15.21
CA MET A 136 0.58 -25.37 -16.48
C MET A 136 1.56 -26.38 -17.07
N THR A 137 2.85 -26.06 -17.11
CA THR A 137 3.86 -26.99 -17.64
C THR A 137 4.04 -28.23 -16.77
N MET A 138 3.90 -28.12 -15.44
CA MET A 138 4.00 -29.27 -14.53
C MET A 138 2.76 -30.17 -14.56
N SER A 139 1.59 -29.64 -14.91
CA SER A 139 0.34 -30.43 -15.01
C SER A 139 0.18 -31.16 -16.36
N GLY A 140 1.10 -30.96 -17.31
CA GLY A 140 1.03 -31.55 -18.65
C GLY A 140 -0.01 -30.90 -19.57
N LEU A 141 -0.56 -29.75 -19.18
CA LEU A 141 -1.47 -28.95 -20.00
C LEU A 141 -0.66 -27.97 -20.84
N ASP A 142 -0.44 -28.29 -22.12
CA ASP A 142 0.24 -27.39 -23.05
C ASP A 142 -0.63 -26.16 -23.36
N VAL A 143 -0.02 -24.98 -23.43
CA VAL A 143 -0.71 -23.70 -23.71
C VAL A 143 -1.49 -23.74 -25.03
N SER A 144 -1.07 -24.58 -25.98
CA SER A 144 -1.76 -24.81 -27.25
C SER A 144 -3.12 -25.50 -27.10
N ASP A 145 -3.33 -26.31 -26.05
CA ASP A 145 -4.60 -27.01 -25.83
C ASP A 145 -5.68 -26.08 -25.26
N VAL A 146 -5.27 -25.04 -24.51
CA VAL A 146 -6.17 -23.99 -24.00
C VAL A 146 -6.53 -22.98 -25.10
N LEU A 147 -5.60 -22.70 -26.01
CA LEU A 147 -5.81 -21.76 -27.13
C LEU A 147 -6.44 -22.41 -28.36
N LYS A 148 -6.46 -23.75 -28.45
CA LYS A 148 -7.37 -24.46 -29.35
C LYS A 148 -8.79 -24.30 -28.80
N THR A 149 -9.46 -23.21 -29.18
CA THR A 149 -10.92 -23.24 -29.25
C THR A 149 -11.29 -24.45 -30.09
N PRO A 150 -12.24 -25.31 -29.65
CA PRO A 150 -12.73 -26.37 -30.50
C PRO A 150 -13.30 -25.69 -31.73
N SER A 151 -12.63 -25.86 -32.88
CA SER A 151 -13.19 -25.53 -34.18
C SER A 151 -14.37 -26.47 -34.39
N MET A 152 -15.49 -26.12 -33.78
CA MET A 152 -16.79 -26.65 -34.13
C MET A 152 -17.13 -26.07 -35.50
N TYR A 153 -17.17 -26.98 -36.46
CA TYR A 153 -17.54 -26.87 -37.89
C TYR A 153 -16.43 -26.45 -38.84
#